data_AF-A0A952QNW8-F1
#
_entry.id   AF-A0A952QNW8-F1
#
_cell.length_a   1.000
_cell.length_b   1.000
_cell.length_c   1.000
_cell.angle_alpha   90.00
_cell.angle_beta   90.00
_cell.angle_gamma   90.00
#
_symmetry.space_group_name_H-M   'P 1'
#
loop_
_entity.id
_entity.type
_entity.pdbx_description
1 polymer ?
#
loop_
_entity_poly.entity_id
_entity_poly.type
_entity_poly.pdbx_seq_one_letter_code
_entity_poly.pdbx_strand_id
1 'polypeptide(L)'
;MMSAPTPDTETTIAFENQRAVLSPWGASLRRYFIVGSSGSETDIVWGYSGGGQKKGGQGDVLIPFPGRVAGGRYSFDGQLLQLERNDKEGPNAIHGFVRSLPWTTHQAVAHAVTYEVSVDAADYASRGYPFSLVVRLTYSLGIQGLSCTFSVRNVGGAAAPVGVGFHPYFTVGTGLIDEAEAKIPAAGFLEFNEQLAPTGKVIAATGTEWDYRTFQRIGPRRFNHCYLELERDAAGMATASLRNHKSGRTIDVVMDSAFSAVVVYTGDAIADAPRRALAIEPMTCATDAFNHPDWGLKRLLPGEVFTGSYSVRARSR
;
A
#
# COMPACT_ATOMS: atom_id res chain seq x y z
N MET A 1 23.65 -2.56 22.93
CA MET A 1 22.92 -3.42 21.97
C MET A 1 21.52 -2.85 21.83
N MET A 2 21.08 -2.48 20.63
CA MET A 2 19.67 -2.19 20.42
C MET A 2 18.91 -3.52 20.51
N SER A 3 17.83 -3.57 21.28
CA SER A 3 16.98 -4.76 21.39
C SER A 3 16.41 -5.14 20.02
N ALA A 4 16.28 -6.44 19.75
CA ALA A 4 15.62 -6.91 18.53
C ALA A 4 14.19 -6.31 18.44
N PRO A 5 13.75 -5.89 17.24
CA PRO A 5 12.42 -5.34 17.08
C PRO A 5 11.35 -6.40 17.37
N THR A 6 10.36 -6.02 18.17
CA THR A 6 9.16 -6.81 18.47
C THR A 6 7.97 -6.24 17.71
N PRO A 7 6.85 -6.98 17.61
CA PRO A 7 5.59 -6.43 17.13
C PRO A 7 5.12 -5.17 17.87
N ASP A 8 5.58 -4.92 19.10
CA ASP A 8 5.23 -3.72 19.87
C ASP A 8 6.21 -2.55 19.67
N THR A 9 7.34 -2.77 18.99
CA THR A 9 8.35 -1.73 18.78
C THR A 9 7.82 -0.64 17.85
N GLU A 10 7.94 0.62 18.28
CA GLU A 10 7.50 1.79 17.52
C GLU A 10 8.61 2.83 17.40
N THR A 11 8.55 3.61 16.33
CA THR A 11 9.39 4.77 16.09
C THR A 11 8.47 5.93 15.72
N THR A 12 8.58 7.05 16.42
CA THR A 12 7.84 8.27 16.08
C THR A 12 8.76 9.23 15.33
N ILE A 13 8.29 9.73 14.19
CA ILE A 13 8.90 10.86 13.49
C ILE A 13 7.96 12.07 13.58
N ALA A 14 8.54 13.26 13.58
CA ALA A 14 7.85 14.53 13.77
C ALA A 14 8.42 15.60 12.84
N PHE A 15 7.53 16.44 12.31
CA PHE A 15 7.88 17.68 11.61
C PHE A 15 6.81 18.72 11.96
N GLU A 16 7.19 19.82 12.61
CA GLU A 16 6.26 20.84 13.11
C GLU A 16 5.12 20.22 13.96
N ASN A 17 3.86 20.34 13.52
CA ASN A 17 2.68 19.77 14.16
C ASN A 17 2.31 18.36 13.64
N GLN A 18 3.06 17.83 12.68
CA GLN A 18 2.82 16.52 12.10
C GLN A 18 3.53 15.42 12.90
N ARG A 19 2.85 14.29 13.10
CA ARG A 19 3.40 13.11 13.76
C ARG A 19 3.07 11.86 12.96
N ALA A 20 4.04 10.98 12.81
CA ALA A 20 3.82 9.63 12.28
C ALA A 20 4.42 8.59 13.21
N VAL A 21 3.65 7.54 13.48
CA VAL A 21 4.09 6.37 14.26
C VAL A 21 4.32 5.22 13.29
N LEU A 22 5.55 4.72 13.31
CA LEU A 22 6.06 3.69 12.42
C LEU A 22 6.49 2.49 13.26
N SER A 23 6.69 1.34 12.62
CA SER A 23 7.28 0.18 13.29
C SER A 23 8.31 -0.53 12.42
N PRO A 24 9.47 -0.92 12.98
CA PRO A 24 10.37 -1.85 12.29
C PRO A 24 9.75 -3.24 12.10
N TRP A 25 8.64 -3.58 12.76
CA TRP A 25 7.89 -4.79 12.44
C TRP A 25 7.03 -4.54 11.20
N GLY A 26 7.42 -5.16 10.08
CA GLY A 26 6.77 -4.98 8.77
C GLY A 26 7.03 -3.65 8.09
N ALA A 27 7.94 -2.81 8.62
CA ALA A 27 8.14 -1.42 8.21
C ALA A 27 6.82 -0.62 8.16
N SER A 28 5.91 -0.87 9.11
CA SER A 28 4.52 -0.44 8.97
C SER A 28 4.29 1.04 9.29
N LEU A 29 3.44 1.70 8.48
CA LEU A 29 2.88 3.01 8.80
C LEU A 29 1.65 2.83 9.71
N ARG A 30 1.84 2.98 11.02
CA ARG A 30 0.78 2.73 12.00
C ARG A 30 -0.16 3.89 12.17
N ARG A 31 0.37 5.10 12.30
CA ARG A 31 -0.41 6.34 12.45
C ARG A 31 0.24 7.47 11.68
N TYR A 32 -0.57 8.40 11.20
CA TYR A 32 -0.14 9.71 10.72
C TYR A 32 -1.23 10.72 11.07
N PHE A 33 -0.89 11.77 11.80
CA PHE A 33 -1.84 12.71 12.37
C PHE A 33 -1.23 14.09 12.59
N ILE A 34 -2.11 15.08 12.78
CA ILE A 34 -1.75 16.46 13.11
C ILE A 34 -2.07 16.72 14.59
N VAL A 35 -1.19 17.44 15.28
CA VAL A 35 -1.38 17.91 16.66
C VAL A 35 -1.81 19.38 16.64
N GLY A 36 -3.01 19.68 17.12
CA GLY A 36 -3.52 21.05 17.25
C GLY A 36 -2.83 21.83 18.38
N SER A 37 -3.05 23.14 18.41
CA SER A 37 -2.48 24.03 19.44
C SER A 37 -2.93 23.68 20.87
N SER A 38 -4.10 23.07 21.03
CA SER A 38 -4.61 22.56 22.32
C SER A 38 -4.10 21.15 22.66
N GLY A 39 -3.26 20.54 21.81
CA GLY A 39 -2.80 19.17 21.94
C GLY A 39 -3.76 18.12 21.36
N SER A 40 -4.87 18.52 20.74
CA SER A 40 -5.79 17.57 20.10
C SER A 40 -5.15 16.89 18.88
N GLU A 41 -5.32 15.58 18.76
CA GLU A 41 -4.85 14.81 17.61
C GLU A 41 -5.95 14.71 16.55
N THR A 42 -5.57 14.93 15.29
CA THR A 42 -6.45 14.74 14.13
C THR A 42 -5.83 13.72 13.17
N ASP A 43 -6.37 12.51 13.18
CA ASP A 43 -5.86 11.40 12.36
C ASP A 43 -6.04 11.66 10.86
N ILE A 44 -4.97 11.44 10.09
CA ILE A 44 -4.95 11.38 8.63
C ILE A 44 -5.01 9.90 8.21
N VAL A 45 -4.12 9.07 8.78
CA VAL A 45 -4.16 7.62 8.65
C VAL A 45 -4.93 7.05 9.83
N TRP A 46 -6.01 6.33 9.53
CA TRP A 46 -6.75 5.54 10.52
C TRP A 46 -5.91 4.35 10.93
N GLY A 47 -5.31 4.46 12.11
CA GLY A 47 -4.21 3.64 12.53
C GLY A 47 -4.50 2.67 13.66
N TYR A 48 -3.42 2.16 14.22
CA TYR A 48 -3.38 1.31 15.41
C TYR A 48 -2.07 1.59 16.19
N SER A 49 -1.94 1.02 17.37
CA SER A 49 -0.71 1.09 18.19
C SER A 49 -0.40 -0.28 18.78
N GLY A 50 0.88 -0.55 19.04
CA GLY A 50 1.37 -1.86 19.49
C GLY A 50 1.15 -2.98 18.45
N GLY A 51 1.48 -4.21 18.84
CA GLY A 51 1.44 -5.37 17.95
C GLY A 51 0.06 -6.04 17.81
N GLY A 52 -0.84 -5.86 18.77
CA GLY A 52 -2.08 -6.63 18.89
C GLY A 52 -3.36 -6.01 18.31
N GLN A 53 -3.29 -4.81 17.69
CA GLN A 53 -4.49 -4.03 17.33
C GLN A 53 -4.67 -3.80 15.82
N LYS A 54 -3.83 -4.41 15.00
CA LYS A 54 -3.85 -4.22 13.55
C LYS A 54 -5.08 -4.89 12.93
N LYS A 55 -5.82 -4.14 12.11
CA LYS A 55 -7.05 -4.59 11.42
C LYS A 55 -6.91 -4.42 9.91
N GLY A 56 -7.54 -5.30 9.13
CA GLY A 56 -7.70 -5.11 7.68
C GLY A 56 -6.43 -4.81 6.88
N GLY A 57 -5.24 -5.21 7.34
CA GLY A 57 -3.97 -4.89 6.65
C GLY A 57 -3.42 -3.48 6.91
N GLN A 58 -3.96 -2.72 7.89
CA GLN A 58 -3.50 -1.37 8.22
C GLN A 58 -1.97 -1.25 8.23
N GLY A 59 -1.45 -0.35 7.40
CA GLY A 59 -0.04 0.02 7.36
C GLY A 59 0.89 -1.01 6.73
N ASP A 60 0.36 -2.06 6.09
CA ASP A 60 1.18 -3.12 5.51
C ASP A 60 1.99 -2.68 4.30
N VAL A 61 3.17 -3.28 4.21
CA VAL A 61 4.07 -3.24 3.04
C VAL A 61 3.95 -4.57 2.31
N LEU A 62 3.59 -4.52 1.04
CA LEU A 62 3.20 -5.67 0.23
C LEU A 62 4.28 -5.94 -0.83
N ILE A 63 5.28 -6.76 -0.47
CA ILE A 63 6.43 -7.11 -1.32
C ILE A 63 6.71 -8.61 -1.14
N PRO A 64 6.98 -9.38 -2.21
CA PRO A 64 7.26 -8.96 -3.59
C PRO A 64 6.02 -8.88 -4.49
N PHE A 65 4.81 -8.92 -3.93
CA PHE A 65 3.58 -8.69 -4.70
C PHE A 65 2.51 -8.07 -3.81
N PRO A 66 1.82 -7.02 -4.30
CA PRO A 66 0.59 -6.55 -3.69
C PRO A 66 -0.62 -7.37 -4.15
N GLY A 67 -1.71 -7.27 -3.38
CA GLY A 67 -2.92 -8.05 -3.66
C GLY A 67 -2.70 -9.57 -3.68
N ARG A 68 -3.57 -10.25 -4.42
CA ARG A 68 -3.59 -11.70 -4.65
C ARG A 68 -2.76 -12.12 -5.85
N VAL A 69 -2.20 -13.32 -5.79
CA VAL A 69 -1.76 -14.12 -6.94
C VAL A 69 -2.69 -15.33 -7.03
N ALA A 70 -3.39 -15.48 -8.16
CA ALA A 70 -4.45 -16.45 -8.35
C ALA A 70 -3.94 -17.88 -8.15
N GLY A 71 -4.56 -18.64 -7.25
CA GLY A 71 -4.12 -20.01 -6.92
C GLY A 71 -2.74 -20.10 -6.24
N GLY A 72 -2.09 -18.95 -5.97
CA GLY A 72 -0.67 -18.88 -5.64
C GLY A 72 0.25 -19.41 -6.74
N ARG A 73 -0.21 -19.51 -7.99
CA ARG A 73 0.58 -20.08 -9.09
C ARG A 73 1.03 -18.98 -10.02
N TYR A 74 2.25 -19.11 -10.53
CA TYR A 74 2.77 -18.21 -11.56
C TYR A 74 3.88 -18.90 -12.34
N SER A 75 4.17 -18.36 -13.52
CA SER A 75 5.30 -18.79 -14.34
C SER A 75 6.29 -17.65 -14.49
N PHE A 76 7.58 -17.93 -14.26
CA PHE A 76 8.64 -16.96 -14.46
C PHE A 76 9.85 -17.65 -15.10
N ASP A 77 10.35 -17.08 -16.20
CA ASP A 77 11.45 -17.67 -17.00
C ASP A 77 11.24 -19.14 -17.36
N GLY A 78 10.00 -19.48 -17.74
CA GLY A 78 9.62 -20.84 -18.14
C GLY A 78 9.47 -21.83 -16.97
N GLN A 79 9.71 -21.40 -15.72
CA GLN A 79 9.51 -22.23 -14.54
C GLN A 79 8.13 -21.98 -13.94
N LEU A 80 7.38 -23.06 -13.67
CA LEU A 80 6.14 -23.01 -12.91
C LEU A 80 6.46 -23.00 -11.41
N LEU A 81 5.96 -22.01 -10.70
CA LEU A 81 6.23 -21.78 -9.28
C LEU A 81 4.90 -21.73 -8.50
N GLN A 82 4.94 -22.19 -7.24
CA GLN A 82 3.78 -22.25 -6.34
C GLN A 82 4.10 -21.50 -5.05
N LEU A 83 3.56 -20.30 -4.93
CA LEU A 83 3.55 -19.51 -3.71
C LEU A 83 2.78 -20.23 -2.61
N GLU A 84 3.23 -20.02 -1.37
CA GLU A 84 2.47 -20.37 -0.18
C GLU A 84 1.10 -19.66 -0.22
N ARG A 85 0.03 -20.44 -0.09
CA ARG A 85 -1.34 -19.93 -0.06
C ARG A 85 -1.68 -19.54 1.36
N ASN A 86 -1.87 -18.25 1.58
CA ASN A 86 -2.12 -17.63 2.89
C ASN A 86 -3.39 -16.76 2.89
N ASP A 87 -4.12 -16.71 1.77
CA ASP A 87 -5.40 -16.03 1.69
C ASP A 87 -6.47 -16.81 2.46
N LYS A 88 -7.19 -16.11 3.35
CA LYS A 88 -8.26 -16.71 4.17
C LYS A 88 -9.57 -16.84 3.39
N GLU A 89 -9.70 -16.13 2.27
CA GLU A 89 -10.92 -16.02 1.47
C GLU A 89 -10.89 -16.90 0.21
N GLY A 90 -9.77 -17.59 -0.06
CA GLY A 90 -9.63 -18.41 -1.25
C GLY A 90 -8.28 -19.09 -1.38
N PRO A 91 -8.07 -19.89 -2.43
CA PRO A 91 -6.84 -20.67 -2.62
C PRO A 91 -5.67 -19.82 -3.14
N ASN A 92 -5.57 -18.53 -2.79
CA ASN A 92 -4.61 -17.60 -3.35
C ASN A 92 -3.40 -17.40 -2.42
N ALA A 93 -2.31 -16.87 -2.99
CA ALA A 93 -1.30 -16.18 -2.20
C ALA A 93 -1.66 -14.70 -2.15
N ILE A 94 -1.43 -14.03 -1.01
CA ILE A 94 -1.80 -12.62 -0.84
C ILE A 94 -0.73 -11.84 -0.07
N HIS A 95 -0.44 -10.63 -0.59
CA HIS A 95 0.29 -9.54 0.08
C HIS A 95 1.78 -9.81 0.39
N GLY A 96 2.44 -10.67 -0.38
CA GLY A 96 3.87 -10.93 -0.24
C GLY A 96 4.27 -11.45 1.15
N PHE A 97 5.49 -11.11 1.58
CA PHE A 97 6.14 -11.71 2.74
C PHE A 97 6.53 -10.71 3.83
N VAL A 98 6.90 -9.49 3.45
CA VAL A 98 7.67 -8.60 4.32
C VAL A 98 6.85 -7.93 5.43
N ARG A 99 5.53 -7.92 5.32
CA ARG A 99 4.58 -7.26 6.25
C ARG A 99 4.60 -7.79 7.69
N SER A 100 5.17 -8.98 7.91
CA SER A 100 5.25 -9.62 9.23
C SER A 100 6.69 -9.95 9.65
N LEU A 101 7.69 -9.40 8.95
CA LEU A 101 9.10 -9.62 9.26
C LEU A 101 9.63 -8.53 10.19
N PRO A 102 10.64 -8.82 11.02
CA PRO A 102 11.43 -7.78 11.66
C PRO A 102 12.35 -7.11 10.63
N TRP A 103 12.25 -5.80 10.48
CA TRP A 103 13.15 -4.99 9.67
C TRP A 103 14.24 -4.36 10.55
N THR A 104 15.41 -4.17 9.98
CA THR A 104 16.49 -3.43 10.63
C THR A 104 16.28 -1.93 10.43
N THR A 105 16.33 -1.15 11.50
CA THR A 105 16.40 0.31 11.39
C THR A 105 17.79 0.72 10.90
N HIS A 106 17.88 1.13 9.63
CA HIS A 106 19.13 1.55 9.00
C HIS A 106 19.52 2.98 9.40
N GLN A 107 18.52 3.87 9.50
CA GLN A 107 18.73 5.27 9.92
C GLN A 107 17.46 5.81 10.58
N ALA A 108 17.60 6.58 11.65
CA ALA A 108 16.49 7.30 12.27
C ALA A 108 16.95 8.71 12.69
N VAL A 109 16.19 9.71 12.27
CA VAL A 109 16.32 11.12 12.67
C VAL A 109 14.94 11.66 13.03
N ALA A 110 14.86 12.87 13.58
CA ALA A 110 13.61 13.41 14.13
C ALA A 110 12.42 13.38 13.15
N HIS A 111 12.66 13.62 11.86
CA HIS A 111 11.62 13.71 10.84
C HIS A 111 11.66 12.58 9.80
N ALA A 112 12.54 11.57 9.94
CA ALA A 112 12.65 10.49 8.97
C ALA A 112 13.21 9.20 9.58
N VAL A 113 12.76 8.06 9.08
CA VAL A 113 13.27 6.73 9.45
C VAL A 113 13.40 5.86 8.20
N THR A 114 14.48 5.09 8.12
CA THR A 114 14.74 4.11 7.06
C THR A 114 14.84 2.71 7.65
N TYR A 115 14.03 1.79 7.13
CA TYR A 115 14.04 0.37 7.45
C TYR A 115 14.63 -0.44 6.29
N GLU A 116 15.30 -1.54 6.60
CA GLU A 116 15.82 -2.50 5.62
C GLU A 116 15.43 -3.94 5.99
N VAL A 117 15.12 -4.75 4.99
CA VAL A 117 14.93 -6.20 5.14
C VAL A 117 15.52 -6.93 3.93
N SER A 118 15.96 -8.16 4.15
CA SER A 118 16.38 -9.08 3.08
C SER A 118 15.36 -10.20 2.93
N VAL A 119 15.07 -10.56 1.68
CA VAL A 119 14.37 -11.79 1.29
C VAL A 119 15.43 -12.65 0.63
N ASP A 120 15.77 -13.80 1.18
CA ASP A 120 16.78 -14.70 0.62
C ASP A 120 16.12 -15.86 -0.14
N ALA A 121 16.60 -16.16 -1.35
CA ALA A 121 16.14 -17.29 -2.13
C ALA A 121 16.18 -18.62 -1.33
N ALA A 122 17.19 -18.83 -0.47
CA ALA A 122 17.30 -20.05 0.33
C ALA A 122 16.13 -20.22 1.31
N ASP A 123 15.65 -19.13 1.90
CA ASP A 123 14.55 -19.15 2.88
C ASP A 123 13.17 -19.15 2.22
N TYR A 124 13.06 -18.58 1.01
CA TYR A 124 11.78 -18.34 0.34
C TYR A 124 11.51 -19.26 -0.86
N ALA A 125 12.48 -20.07 -1.31
CA ALA A 125 12.28 -21.05 -2.37
C ALA A 125 11.16 -22.05 -2.02
N SER A 126 11.11 -22.55 -0.79
CA SER A 126 10.07 -23.46 -0.30
C SER A 126 8.67 -22.80 -0.25
N ARG A 127 8.64 -21.46 -0.21
CA ARG A 127 7.43 -20.64 -0.25
C ARG A 127 7.08 -20.18 -1.66
N GLY A 128 7.74 -20.74 -2.68
CA GLY A 128 7.47 -20.47 -4.08
C GLY A 128 8.13 -19.21 -4.64
N TYR A 129 9.09 -18.62 -3.95
CA TYR A 129 9.78 -17.40 -4.40
C TYR A 129 11.31 -17.53 -4.25
N PRO A 130 11.98 -18.23 -5.18
CA PRO A 130 13.41 -18.54 -5.11
C PRO A 130 14.29 -17.37 -5.58
N PHE A 131 14.03 -16.15 -5.10
CA PHE A 131 14.78 -14.95 -5.51
C PHE A 131 15.24 -14.14 -4.30
N SER A 132 16.44 -13.57 -4.39
CA SER A 132 17.03 -12.77 -3.31
C SER A 132 16.86 -11.27 -3.55
N LEU A 133 16.24 -10.57 -2.60
CA LEU A 133 16.00 -9.12 -2.65
C LEU A 133 16.53 -8.44 -1.38
N VAL A 134 17.07 -7.23 -1.52
CA VAL A 134 17.22 -6.28 -0.41
C VAL A 134 16.24 -5.14 -0.61
N VAL A 135 15.42 -4.88 0.39
CA VAL A 135 14.38 -3.86 0.36
C VAL A 135 14.69 -2.78 1.39
N ARG A 136 14.62 -1.51 0.97
CA ARG A 136 14.69 -0.34 1.85
C ARG A 136 13.42 0.47 1.74
N LEU A 137 12.95 0.97 2.87
CA LEU A 137 11.81 1.89 2.97
C LEU A 137 12.18 3.08 3.84
N THR A 138 12.00 4.28 3.30
CA THR A 138 12.19 5.53 4.04
C THR A 138 10.86 6.24 4.19
N TYR A 139 10.44 6.46 5.43
CA TYR A 139 9.36 7.37 5.78
C TYR A 139 9.93 8.71 6.21
N SER A 140 9.40 9.80 5.69
CA SER A 140 9.82 11.15 6.08
C SER A 140 8.63 12.10 6.19
N LEU A 141 8.70 13.03 7.12
CA LEU A 141 7.76 14.15 7.24
C LEU A 141 8.44 15.44 6.80
N GLY A 142 7.71 16.26 6.06
CA GLY A 142 8.14 17.59 5.66
C GLY A 142 6.97 18.52 5.40
N ILE A 143 7.25 19.68 4.79
CA ILE A 143 6.26 20.74 4.56
C ILE A 143 5.05 20.28 3.73
N GLN A 144 5.25 19.32 2.83
CA GLN A 144 4.19 18.78 1.97
C GLN A 144 3.40 17.63 2.60
N GLY A 145 3.84 17.11 3.75
CA GLY A 145 3.24 15.96 4.41
C GLY A 145 4.19 14.78 4.57
N LEU A 146 3.63 13.57 4.66
CA LEU A 146 4.38 12.31 4.73
C LEU A 146 4.81 11.86 3.34
N SER A 147 6.05 11.43 3.17
CA SER A 147 6.56 10.72 2.00
C SER A 147 7.06 9.34 2.39
N CYS A 148 6.76 8.35 1.56
CA CYS A 148 7.32 7.00 1.64
C CYS A 148 8.06 6.72 0.33
N THR A 149 9.35 6.42 0.42
CA THR A 149 10.21 6.05 -0.72
C THR A 149 10.70 4.63 -0.51
N PHE A 150 10.63 3.81 -1.55
CA PHE A 150 11.16 2.45 -1.53
C PHE A 150 12.34 2.29 -2.47
N SER A 151 13.16 1.29 -2.18
CA SER A 151 14.18 0.74 -3.07
C SER A 151 14.19 -0.78 -2.92
N VAL A 152 13.99 -1.51 -4.01
CA VAL A 152 14.14 -2.97 -4.07
C VAL A 152 15.32 -3.28 -4.98
N ARG A 153 16.34 -3.94 -4.44
CA ARG A 153 17.49 -4.41 -5.20
C ARG A 153 17.45 -5.91 -5.35
N ASN A 154 17.62 -6.41 -6.57
CA ASN A 154 17.89 -7.82 -6.77
C ASN A 154 19.35 -8.12 -6.43
N VAL A 155 19.58 -8.93 -5.39
CA VAL A 155 20.91 -9.36 -4.94
C VAL A 155 21.20 -10.82 -5.27
N GLY A 156 20.27 -11.50 -5.96
CA GLY A 156 20.43 -12.86 -6.44
C GLY A 156 21.16 -12.95 -7.78
N GLY A 157 21.40 -14.19 -8.22
CA GLY A 157 22.07 -14.51 -9.50
C GLY A 157 21.15 -14.61 -10.72
N ALA A 158 19.83 -14.53 -10.54
CA ALA A 158 18.82 -14.61 -11.60
C ALA A 158 17.87 -13.41 -11.57
N ALA A 159 17.15 -13.16 -12.65
CA ALA A 159 16.13 -12.11 -12.68
C ALA A 159 15.01 -12.41 -11.65
N ALA A 160 14.38 -11.38 -11.09
CA ALA A 160 13.34 -11.53 -10.08
C ALA A 160 12.06 -10.74 -10.45
N PRO A 161 10.85 -11.33 -10.31
CA PRO A 161 9.59 -10.61 -10.46
C PRO A 161 9.24 -9.84 -9.17
N VAL A 162 9.04 -8.53 -9.27
CA VAL A 162 8.81 -7.64 -8.14
C VAL A 162 7.61 -6.72 -8.38
N GLY A 163 6.70 -6.71 -7.42
CA GLY A 163 5.69 -5.69 -7.19
C GLY A 163 5.80 -5.13 -5.78
N VAL A 164 5.47 -3.86 -5.62
CA VAL A 164 5.46 -3.15 -4.34
C VAL A 164 4.07 -2.54 -4.15
N GLY A 165 3.49 -2.69 -2.97
CA GLY A 165 2.30 -1.96 -2.59
C GLY A 165 2.26 -1.61 -1.12
N PHE A 166 1.33 -0.73 -0.76
CA PHE A 166 1.17 -0.22 0.59
C PHE A 166 -0.30 -0.20 0.98
N HIS A 167 -0.61 -0.46 2.24
CA HIS A 167 -1.99 -0.61 2.70
C HIS A 167 -2.42 0.43 3.78
N PRO A 168 -2.24 1.74 3.56
CA PRO A 168 -2.73 2.75 4.50
C PRO A 168 -4.26 2.91 4.39
N TYR A 169 -4.91 3.12 5.53
CA TYR A 169 -6.30 3.54 5.61
C TYR A 169 -6.38 5.01 5.97
N PHE A 170 -7.22 5.78 5.29
CA PHE A 170 -7.35 7.22 5.47
C PHE A 170 -8.72 7.61 6.02
N THR A 171 -8.73 8.62 6.89
CA THR A 171 -9.96 9.22 7.41
C THR A 171 -9.93 10.75 7.32
N VAL A 172 -11.02 11.32 6.86
CA VAL A 172 -11.25 12.77 6.80
C VAL A 172 -12.11 13.27 7.97
N GLY A 173 -12.18 12.48 9.04
CA GLY A 173 -12.93 12.81 10.26
C GLY A 173 -14.44 12.62 10.15
N THR A 174 -14.91 11.85 9.16
CA THR A 174 -16.31 11.39 9.13
C THR A 174 -16.50 10.22 10.10
N GLY A 175 -17.73 9.99 10.57
CA GLY A 175 -18.04 8.83 11.42
C GLY A 175 -17.88 7.50 10.67
N LEU A 176 -18.41 7.46 9.45
CA LEU A 176 -18.24 6.39 8.47
C LEU A 176 -17.76 6.98 7.14
N ILE A 177 -17.16 6.14 6.30
CA ILE A 177 -16.61 6.56 5.02
C ILE A 177 -17.70 6.89 3.98
N ASP A 178 -18.93 6.44 4.21
CA ASP A 178 -20.14 6.72 3.40
C ASP A 178 -20.44 8.22 3.23
N GLU A 179 -20.01 9.03 4.19
CA GLU A 179 -20.18 10.48 4.21
C GLU A 179 -19.08 11.22 3.46
N ALA A 180 -17.98 10.54 3.14
CA ALA A 180 -16.86 11.11 2.40
C ALA A 180 -17.07 11.00 0.89
N GLU A 181 -16.28 11.80 0.17
CA GLU A 181 -16.17 11.76 -1.28
C GLU A 181 -14.77 11.26 -1.66
N ALA A 182 -14.69 10.42 -2.68
CA ALA A 182 -13.43 9.96 -3.24
C ALA A 182 -13.23 10.51 -4.66
N LYS A 183 -11.98 10.69 -5.06
CA LYS A 183 -11.55 10.91 -6.43
C LYS A 183 -10.40 9.95 -6.73
N ILE A 184 -10.57 9.05 -7.68
CA ILE A 184 -9.59 8.04 -8.08
C ILE A 184 -9.15 8.32 -9.52
N PRO A 185 -7.87 8.62 -9.79
CA PRO A 185 -7.40 9.10 -11.08
C PRO A 185 -7.16 7.92 -12.02
N ALA A 186 -8.20 7.18 -12.40
CA ALA A 186 -8.04 5.94 -13.14
C ALA A 186 -9.09 5.76 -14.24
N ALA A 187 -8.64 5.38 -15.42
CA ALA A 187 -9.52 5.15 -16.57
C ALA A 187 -10.10 3.73 -16.63
N GLY A 188 -9.53 2.78 -15.89
CA GLY A 188 -10.00 1.39 -15.84
C GLY A 188 -9.82 0.71 -14.49
N PHE A 189 -10.50 -0.41 -14.30
CA PHE A 189 -10.37 -1.26 -13.11
C PHE A 189 -10.49 -2.75 -13.47
N LEU A 190 -9.92 -3.62 -12.63
CA LEU A 190 -9.98 -5.07 -12.85
C LEU A 190 -11.36 -5.65 -12.53
N GLU A 191 -11.83 -6.53 -13.41
CA GLU A 191 -12.95 -7.42 -13.12
C GLU A 191 -12.48 -8.55 -12.19
N PHE A 192 -13.23 -8.80 -11.11
CA PHE A 192 -12.97 -9.87 -10.17
C PHE A 192 -14.05 -10.96 -10.25
N ASN A 193 -13.65 -12.20 -10.05
CA ASN A 193 -14.58 -13.31 -9.85
C ASN A 193 -15.05 -13.40 -8.37
N GLU A 194 -15.88 -14.40 -8.08
CA GLU A 194 -16.43 -14.63 -6.74
C GLU A 194 -15.37 -14.91 -5.66
N GLN A 195 -14.17 -15.33 -6.05
CA GLN A 195 -13.03 -15.56 -5.14
C GLN A 195 -12.11 -14.33 -5.03
N LEU A 196 -12.58 -13.16 -5.52
CA LEU A 196 -11.83 -11.91 -5.55
C LEU A 196 -10.47 -12.02 -6.27
N ALA A 197 -10.37 -12.92 -7.24
CA ALA A 197 -9.24 -13.03 -8.16
C ALA A 197 -9.59 -12.35 -9.50
N PRO A 198 -8.64 -11.66 -10.16
CA PRO A 198 -8.90 -11.04 -11.44
C PRO A 198 -9.31 -12.07 -12.49
N THR A 199 -10.23 -11.69 -13.38
CA THR A 199 -10.63 -12.53 -14.52
C THR A 199 -9.70 -12.39 -15.73
N GLY A 200 -8.71 -11.48 -15.65
CA GLY A 200 -7.88 -11.06 -16.78
C GLY A 200 -8.44 -9.85 -17.54
N LYS A 201 -9.63 -9.33 -17.20
CA LYS A 201 -10.24 -8.20 -17.90
C LYS A 201 -10.06 -6.87 -17.15
N VAL A 202 -9.73 -5.83 -17.91
CA VAL A 202 -9.79 -4.43 -17.48
C VAL A 202 -11.11 -3.84 -18.02
N ILE A 203 -11.94 -3.33 -17.12
CA ILE A 203 -13.20 -2.65 -17.45
C ILE A 203 -12.93 -1.14 -17.49
N ALA A 204 -13.37 -0.46 -18.55
CA ALA A 204 -13.31 0.99 -18.62
C ALA A 204 -14.22 1.61 -17.54
N ALA A 205 -13.68 2.55 -16.77
CA ALA A 205 -14.42 3.23 -15.72
C ALA A 205 -15.55 4.10 -16.31
N THR A 206 -15.31 4.75 -17.45
CA THR A 206 -16.27 5.63 -18.13
C THR A 206 -17.61 4.94 -18.35
N GLY A 207 -18.69 5.58 -17.90
CA GLY A 207 -20.06 5.07 -18.06
C GLY A 207 -20.46 3.99 -17.04
N THR A 208 -19.58 3.66 -16.09
CA THR A 208 -19.90 2.78 -14.96
C THR A 208 -20.11 3.57 -13.67
N GLU A 209 -20.69 2.95 -12.65
CA GLU A 209 -20.80 3.56 -11.32
C GLU A 209 -19.45 3.69 -10.59
N TRP A 210 -18.39 3.10 -11.15
CA TRP A 210 -17.03 3.11 -10.62
C TRP A 210 -16.16 4.22 -11.24
N ASP A 211 -16.75 5.14 -12.01
CA ASP A 211 -16.04 6.31 -12.57
C ASP A 211 -15.77 7.40 -11.52
N TYR A 212 -14.81 7.17 -10.64
CA TYR A 212 -14.43 8.11 -9.59
C TYR A 212 -13.38 9.14 -10.04
N ARG A 213 -13.20 9.39 -11.35
CA ARG A 213 -12.20 10.38 -11.84
C ARG A 213 -12.48 11.82 -11.43
N THR A 214 -13.73 12.10 -11.07
CA THR A 214 -14.14 13.33 -10.38
C THR A 214 -14.61 12.98 -8.96
N PHE A 215 -14.66 13.97 -8.07
CA PHE A 215 -15.13 13.72 -6.70
C PHE A 215 -16.56 13.19 -6.71
N GLN A 216 -16.74 12.00 -6.16
CA GLN A 216 -18.04 11.37 -5.97
C GLN A 216 -18.20 10.89 -4.54
N ARG A 217 -19.42 11.00 -4.00
CA ARG A 217 -19.74 10.45 -2.69
C ARG A 217 -19.58 8.93 -2.71
N ILE A 218 -18.96 8.39 -1.66
CA ILE A 218 -18.78 6.94 -1.50
C ILE A 218 -20.14 6.29 -1.22
N GLY A 219 -20.92 6.86 -0.29
CA GLY A 219 -22.25 6.37 0.03
C GLY A 219 -22.23 4.90 0.45
N PRO A 220 -23.26 4.10 0.14
CA PRO A 220 -23.31 2.68 0.51
C PRO A 220 -22.45 1.77 -0.38
N ARG A 221 -21.72 2.33 -1.36
CA ARG A 221 -20.93 1.52 -2.29
C ARG A 221 -19.81 0.79 -1.56
N ARG A 222 -19.55 -0.43 -2.00
CA ARG A 222 -18.51 -1.31 -1.48
C ARG A 222 -17.36 -1.36 -2.46
N PHE A 223 -16.30 -0.63 -2.15
CA PHE A 223 -15.07 -0.72 -2.90
C PHE A 223 -14.30 -1.95 -2.44
N ASN A 224 -13.85 -2.73 -3.41
CA ASN A 224 -12.72 -3.65 -3.31
C ASN A 224 -12.14 -3.80 -4.72
N HIS A 225 -11.69 -2.66 -5.27
CA HIS A 225 -11.37 -2.53 -6.70
C HIS A 225 -9.89 -2.19 -6.87
N CYS A 226 -9.26 -2.85 -7.85
CA CYS A 226 -7.92 -2.50 -8.32
C CYS A 226 -8.06 -1.65 -9.58
N TYR A 227 -7.78 -0.36 -9.45
CA TYR A 227 -7.80 0.60 -10.53
C TYR A 227 -6.44 0.67 -11.23
N LEU A 228 -6.48 0.85 -12.55
CA LEU A 228 -5.35 0.87 -13.47
C LEU A 228 -5.46 2.10 -14.38
N GLU A 229 -4.48 2.27 -15.28
CA GLU A 229 -4.48 3.35 -16.28
C GLU A 229 -4.59 4.72 -15.59
N LEU A 230 -3.64 4.96 -14.67
CA LEU A 230 -3.69 6.15 -13.82
C LEU A 230 -3.51 7.44 -14.64
N GLU A 231 -4.47 8.36 -14.49
CA GLU A 231 -4.39 9.71 -15.02
C GLU A 231 -3.34 10.52 -14.25
N ARG A 232 -2.44 11.17 -14.99
CA ARG A 232 -1.29 11.89 -14.42
C ARG A 232 -1.31 13.35 -14.82
N ASP A 233 -0.83 14.19 -13.93
CA ASP A 233 -0.61 15.61 -14.22
C ASP A 233 0.64 15.84 -15.09
N ALA A 234 0.93 17.10 -15.40
CA ALA A 234 2.09 17.50 -16.20
C ALA A 234 3.45 17.15 -15.54
N ALA A 235 3.47 16.91 -14.23
CA ALA A 235 4.65 16.43 -13.51
C ALA A 235 4.75 14.89 -13.48
N GLY A 236 3.82 14.19 -14.12
CA GLY A 236 3.77 12.73 -14.16
C GLY A 236 3.21 12.10 -12.88
N MET A 237 2.56 12.88 -12.00
CA MET A 237 2.03 12.40 -10.73
C MET A 237 0.56 12.01 -10.87
N ALA A 238 0.20 10.84 -10.32
CA ALA A 238 -1.21 10.45 -10.14
C ALA A 238 -1.66 10.82 -8.72
N THR A 239 -2.86 11.37 -8.55
CA THR A 239 -3.38 11.78 -7.24
C THR A 239 -4.77 11.21 -6.97
N ALA A 240 -4.85 10.29 -6.00
CA ALA A 240 -6.11 9.84 -5.43
C ALA A 240 -6.45 10.68 -4.19
N SER A 241 -7.72 11.06 -4.04
CA SER A 241 -8.14 11.98 -2.98
C SER A 241 -9.34 11.45 -2.21
N LEU A 242 -9.35 11.70 -0.90
CA LEU A 242 -10.49 11.52 -0.01
C LEU A 242 -10.87 12.88 0.58
N ARG A 243 -12.16 13.24 0.58
CA ARG A 243 -12.64 14.54 1.01
C ARG A 243 -13.85 14.43 1.93
N ASN A 244 -13.84 15.21 3.01
CA ASN A 244 -15.03 15.54 3.77
C ASN A 244 -15.62 16.83 3.19
N HIS A 245 -16.74 16.73 2.48
CA HIS A 245 -17.36 17.88 1.83
C HIS A 245 -17.76 18.99 2.83
N LYS A 246 -18.22 18.60 4.03
CA LYS A 246 -18.74 19.54 5.04
C LYS A 246 -17.63 20.38 5.66
N SER A 247 -16.52 19.75 6.05
CA SER A 247 -15.37 20.45 6.65
C SER A 247 -14.38 20.99 5.62
N GLY A 248 -14.44 20.51 4.38
CA GLY A 248 -13.46 20.82 3.33
C GLY A 248 -12.13 20.06 3.47
N ARG A 249 -11.95 19.29 4.55
CA ARG A 249 -10.74 18.50 4.79
C ARG A 249 -10.54 17.49 3.66
N THR A 250 -9.34 17.50 3.08
CA THR A 250 -8.96 16.62 1.98
C THR A 250 -7.64 15.93 2.27
N ILE A 251 -7.55 14.65 1.96
CA ILE A 251 -6.31 13.86 1.98
C ILE A 251 -6.01 13.45 0.55
N ASP A 252 -4.81 13.77 0.08
CA ASP A 252 -4.31 13.37 -1.23
C ASP A 252 -3.20 12.32 -1.08
N VAL A 253 -3.31 11.24 -1.82
CA VAL A 253 -2.28 10.22 -2.01
C VAL A 253 -1.69 10.42 -3.40
N VAL A 254 -0.49 11.00 -3.43
CA VAL A 254 0.20 11.40 -4.65
C VAL A 254 1.28 10.38 -4.96
N MET A 255 1.22 9.79 -6.14
CA MET A 255 2.03 8.65 -6.56
C MET A 255 2.86 9.01 -7.79
N ASP A 256 4.16 8.70 -7.77
CA ASP A 256 5.02 8.94 -8.92
C ASP A 256 4.80 7.91 -10.04
N SER A 257 5.64 7.98 -11.09
CA SER A 257 5.54 7.11 -12.26
C SER A 257 5.79 5.62 -11.99
N ALA A 258 6.37 5.25 -10.84
CA ALA A 258 6.60 3.85 -10.49
C ALA A 258 5.29 3.11 -10.14
N PHE A 259 4.25 3.83 -9.73
CA PHE A 259 2.96 3.27 -9.33
C PHE A 259 2.00 3.18 -10.51
N SER A 260 1.66 1.97 -10.97
CA SER A 260 0.74 1.78 -12.11
C SER A 260 -0.70 1.48 -11.71
N ALA A 261 -0.95 1.20 -10.43
CA ALA A 261 -2.27 0.80 -9.94
C ALA A 261 -2.57 1.39 -8.55
N VAL A 262 -3.86 1.45 -8.22
CA VAL A 262 -4.32 1.78 -6.87
C VAL A 262 -5.47 0.85 -6.48
N VAL A 263 -5.37 0.18 -5.32
CA VAL A 263 -6.54 -0.50 -4.75
C VAL A 263 -7.29 0.47 -3.86
N VAL A 264 -8.62 0.44 -3.99
CA VAL A 264 -9.52 1.17 -3.11
C VAL A 264 -10.40 0.16 -2.42
N TYR A 265 -10.42 0.21 -1.09
CA TYR A 265 -11.19 -0.71 -0.27
C TYR A 265 -11.88 0.02 0.89
N THR A 266 -13.20 -0.16 1.00
CA THR A 266 -14.03 0.50 2.01
C THR A 266 -14.02 -0.19 3.37
N GLY A 267 -13.23 -1.24 3.59
CA GLY A 267 -13.11 -1.84 4.91
C GLY A 267 -14.33 -2.66 5.36
N ASP A 268 -15.18 -3.11 4.44
CA ASP A 268 -16.46 -3.77 4.75
C ASP A 268 -16.30 -5.08 5.55
N ALA A 269 -15.22 -5.82 5.34
CA ALA A 269 -14.93 -7.08 6.03
C ALA A 269 -14.22 -6.90 7.39
N ILE A 270 -13.94 -5.66 7.82
CA ILE A 270 -13.33 -5.40 9.13
C ILE A 270 -14.41 -5.50 10.20
N ALA A 271 -14.56 -6.70 10.79
CA ALA A 271 -15.70 -7.08 11.62
C ALA A 271 -16.06 -6.09 12.75
N ASP A 272 -15.07 -5.54 13.45
CA ASP A 272 -15.27 -4.68 14.62
C ASP A 272 -15.10 -3.17 14.32
N ALA A 273 -14.84 -2.84 13.05
CA ALA A 273 -14.67 -1.47 12.59
C ALA A 273 -14.99 -1.34 11.09
N PRO A 274 -16.18 -1.79 10.62
CA PRO A 274 -16.49 -1.75 9.20
C PRO A 274 -16.59 -0.29 8.74
N ARG A 275 -16.03 0.01 7.57
CA ARG A 275 -16.23 1.29 6.88
C ARG A 275 -15.82 2.54 7.67
N ARG A 276 -14.89 2.40 8.62
CA ARG A 276 -14.34 3.51 9.41
C ARG A 276 -13.39 4.42 8.65
N ALA A 277 -12.77 3.91 7.59
CA ALA A 277 -11.77 4.58 6.79
C ALA A 277 -11.72 3.97 5.38
N LEU A 278 -11.09 4.67 4.44
CA LEU A 278 -10.86 4.16 3.09
C LEU A 278 -9.40 3.72 2.96
N ALA A 279 -9.17 2.46 2.61
CA ALA A 279 -7.86 2.08 2.08
C ALA A 279 -7.71 2.66 0.68
N ILE A 280 -6.65 3.45 0.49
CA ILE A 280 -6.17 3.88 -0.82
C ILE A 280 -4.75 3.34 -0.87
N GLU A 281 -4.55 2.30 -1.67
CA GLU A 281 -3.35 1.48 -1.66
C GLU A 281 -2.52 1.74 -2.91
N PRO A 282 -1.46 2.57 -2.85
CA PRO A 282 -0.54 2.73 -3.96
C PRO A 282 0.15 1.40 -4.29
N MET A 283 0.09 0.97 -5.55
CA MET A 283 0.77 -0.23 -6.01
C MET A 283 1.56 0.01 -7.31
N THR A 284 2.74 -0.58 -7.39
CA THR A 284 3.59 -0.54 -8.60
C THR A 284 3.14 -1.52 -9.67
N CYS A 285 2.24 -2.42 -9.32
CA CYS A 285 1.58 -3.33 -10.24
C CYS A 285 0.18 -3.66 -9.73
N ALA A 286 -0.71 -4.10 -10.61
CA ALA A 286 -2.02 -4.59 -10.21
C ALA A 286 -1.92 -5.88 -9.39
N THR A 287 -3.05 -6.26 -8.78
CA THR A 287 -3.19 -7.61 -8.23
C THR A 287 -3.04 -8.65 -9.36
N ASP A 288 -2.45 -9.79 -9.03
CA ASP A 288 -2.16 -10.91 -9.94
C ASP A 288 -1.21 -10.57 -11.11
N ALA A 289 -0.44 -9.49 -11.02
CA ALA A 289 0.54 -9.12 -12.04
C ALA A 289 1.63 -10.19 -12.25
N PHE A 290 1.81 -11.14 -11.32
CA PHE A 290 2.67 -12.31 -11.53
C PHE A 290 2.18 -13.22 -12.67
N ASN A 291 0.87 -13.25 -12.92
CA ASN A 291 0.25 -13.93 -14.07
C ASN A 291 -0.05 -12.97 -15.24
N HIS A 292 -0.05 -11.67 -14.97
CA HIS A 292 -0.31 -10.60 -15.94
C HIS A 292 0.80 -9.54 -15.88
N PRO A 293 2.03 -9.83 -16.37
CA PRO A 293 3.19 -8.97 -16.16
C PRO A 293 3.02 -7.55 -16.71
N ASP A 294 2.23 -7.38 -17.78
CA ASP A 294 1.91 -6.08 -18.37
C ASP A 294 1.11 -5.16 -17.43
N TRP A 295 0.56 -5.69 -16.33
CA TRP A 295 -0.07 -4.91 -15.27
C TRP A 295 0.93 -4.28 -14.29
N GLY A 296 2.18 -4.08 -14.72
CA GLY A 296 3.20 -3.31 -14.02
C GLY A 296 4.24 -4.14 -13.26
N LEU A 297 4.25 -5.47 -13.42
CA LEU A 297 5.25 -6.32 -12.76
C LEU A 297 6.65 -5.91 -13.19
N LYS A 298 7.56 -5.69 -12.24
CA LYS A 298 8.95 -5.40 -12.55
C LYS A 298 9.75 -6.67 -12.63
N ARG A 299 10.48 -6.84 -13.73
CA ARG A 299 11.54 -7.83 -13.86
C ARG A 299 12.86 -7.14 -13.51
N LEU A 300 13.46 -7.50 -12.38
CA LEU A 300 14.76 -6.95 -11.97
C LEU A 300 15.87 -7.92 -12.32
N LEU A 301 16.81 -7.52 -13.15
CA LEU A 301 18.04 -8.28 -13.43
C LEU A 301 18.96 -8.27 -12.19
N PRO A 302 19.92 -9.21 -12.08
CA PRO A 302 20.91 -9.20 -11.01
C PRO A 302 21.58 -7.84 -10.84
N GLY A 303 21.54 -7.29 -9.63
CA GLY A 303 22.12 -5.99 -9.28
C GLY A 303 21.24 -4.78 -9.57
N GLU A 304 20.15 -4.91 -10.35
CA GLU A 304 19.25 -3.80 -10.63
C GLU A 304 18.48 -3.36 -9.38
N VAL A 305 18.17 -2.06 -9.37
CA VAL A 305 17.43 -1.40 -8.29
C VAL A 305 16.18 -0.76 -8.87
N PHE A 306 15.04 -1.06 -8.27
CA PHE A 306 13.76 -0.41 -8.55
C PHE A 306 13.37 0.50 -7.40
N THR A 307 13.05 1.75 -7.71
CA THR A 307 12.68 2.77 -6.74
C THR A 307 11.35 3.43 -7.11
N GLY A 308 10.72 4.03 -6.13
CA GLY A 308 9.50 4.81 -6.30
C GLY A 308 9.09 5.47 -4.99
N SER A 309 8.20 6.44 -5.09
CA SER A 309 7.73 7.25 -3.98
C SER A 309 6.24 7.58 -4.08
N TYR A 310 5.56 7.51 -2.94
CA TYR A 310 4.24 8.11 -2.78
C TYR A 310 4.26 9.06 -1.59
N SER A 311 3.39 10.06 -1.61
CA SER A 311 3.21 11.01 -0.51
C SER A 311 1.75 11.14 -0.11
N VAL A 312 1.54 11.49 1.16
CA VAL A 312 0.23 11.76 1.75
C VAL A 312 0.22 13.22 2.18
N ARG A 313 -0.70 13.99 1.60
CA ARG A 313 -0.87 15.42 1.89
C ARG A 313 -2.23 15.66 2.52
N ALA A 314 -2.26 16.31 3.67
CA ALA A 314 -3.50 16.77 4.27
C ALA A 314 -3.71 18.25 3.98
N ARG A 315 -4.88 18.60 3.46
CA ARG A 315 -5.29 19.97 3.15
C ARG A 315 -6.57 20.31 3.90
N SER A 316 -6.63 21.54 4.38
CA SER A 316 -7.83 22.18 4.88
C SER A 316 -8.18 23.35 3.95
N ARG A 317 -9.42 23.83 4.00
CA ARG A 317 -9.78 25.09 3.35
C ARG A 317 -9.11 26.28 4.04
#